data_AF-A0A495TGS1-F1
#
_entry.id   AF-A0A495TGS1-F1
#
_cell.length_a   1.000
_cell.length_b   1.000
_cell.length_c   1.000
_cell.angle_alpha   90.00
_cell.angle_beta   90.00
_cell.angle_gamma   90.00
#
_symmetry.space_group_name_H-M   'P 1'
#
loop_
_entity.id
_entity.type
_entity.pdbx_description
1 polymer ?
#
loop_
_entity_poly.entity_id
_entity_poly.type
_entity_poly.pdbx_seq_one_letter_code
_entity_poly.pdbx_strand_id
1 'polypeptide(L)'
;MSGNIHFGDSVTQHGDHNIGIIKHQGPADPQAELRELVGAVQALRGQVPAEDREVLDESLEAIGGGTDTPPPVLRRALRNISGVASLVTAGAPVVESVRRILDSINS
;
A
#
# COMPACT_ATOMS: atom_id res chain seq x y z
N MET A 1 -2.73 14.59 -41.63
CA MET A 1 -3.12 14.45 -40.22
C MET A 1 -3.48 13.00 -39.97
N SER A 2 -2.63 12.25 -39.27
CA SER A 2 -2.96 10.90 -38.78
C SER A 2 -2.16 10.68 -37.50
N GLY A 3 -2.81 10.78 -36.35
CA GLY A 3 -2.24 10.46 -35.06
C GLY A 3 -2.34 8.95 -34.83
N ASN A 4 -1.20 8.27 -34.83
CA ASN A 4 -1.10 6.91 -34.33
C ASN A 4 -0.59 7.00 -32.89
N ILE A 5 -1.48 6.78 -31.93
CA ILE A 5 -1.12 6.70 -30.52
C ILE A 5 -0.72 5.25 -30.26
N HIS A 6 0.59 5.00 -30.17
CA HIS A 6 1.13 3.74 -29.67
C HIS A 6 1.48 3.92 -28.19
N PHE A 7 0.68 3.35 -27.30
CA PHE A 7 1.11 3.05 -25.93
C PHE A 7 1.33 1.54 -25.82
N GLY A 8 2.54 1.11 -26.19
CA GLY A 8 3.07 -0.18 -25.78
C GLY A 8 4.05 0.09 -24.66
N ASP A 9 3.70 -0.25 -23.42
CA ASP A 9 4.70 -0.45 -22.38
C ASP A 9 5.22 -1.88 -22.55
N SER A 10 6.43 -1.99 -23.10
CA SER A 10 7.19 -3.24 -23.11
C SER A 10 8.42 -3.00 -22.25
N VAL A 11 8.36 -3.49 -21.01
CA VAL A 11 9.51 -3.51 -20.12
C VAL A 11 9.98 -4.95 -20.03
N THR A 12 10.99 -5.29 -20.84
CA THR A 12 11.76 -6.51 -20.63
C THR A 12 12.70 -6.25 -19.44
N GLN A 13 12.32 -6.72 -18.26
CA GLN A 13 13.17 -6.65 -17.07
C GLN A 13 14.04 -7.91 -17.01
N HIS A 14 15.31 -7.78 -17.39
CA HIS A 14 16.35 -8.76 -17.10
C HIS A 14 17.28 -8.14 -16.06
N GLY A 15 17.32 -8.68 -14.85
CA GLY A 15 18.23 -8.25 -13.80
C GLY A 15 17.69 -8.50 -12.39
N ASP A 16 18.23 -9.54 -11.76
CA ASP A 16 18.15 -9.81 -10.32
C ASP A 16 18.73 -8.63 -9.51
N HIS A 17 18.09 -8.32 -8.37
CA HIS A 17 18.49 -7.33 -7.35
C HIS A 17 18.21 -5.84 -7.63
N ASN A 18 16.94 -5.44 -7.63
CA ASN A 18 16.57 -4.02 -7.46
C ASN A 18 15.83 -3.81 -6.13
N ILE A 19 16.58 -3.58 -5.06
CA ILE A 19 16.08 -2.92 -3.85
C ILE A 19 16.14 -1.42 -4.12
N GLY A 20 15.05 -0.81 -4.61
CA GLY A 20 14.94 0.65 -4.65
C GLY A 20 14.50 1.32 -5.96
N ILE A 21 13.64 0.68 -6.78
CA ILE A 21 12.92 1.42 -7.82
C ILE A 21 11.45 1.52 -7.45
N ILE A 22 11.09 2.60 -6.74
CA ILE A 22 9.69 3.00 -6.58
C ILE A 22 9.31 3.78 -7.84
N LYS A 23 8.69 3.11 -8.83
CA LYS A 23 8.22 3.76 -10.07
C LYS A 23 6.84 4.41 -9.85
N HIS A 24 6.81 5.70 -9.53
CA HIS A 24 5.57 6.51 -9.48
C HIS A 24 5.34 7.33 -10.77
N GLN A 25 4.96 6.71 -11.89
CA GLN A 25 4.62 7.46 -13.13
C GLN A 25 3.44 6.86 -13.94
N GLY A 26 2.31 6.62 -13.27
CA GLY A 26 1.01 6.38 -13.91
C GLY A 26 -0.12 6.87 -12.99
N PRO A 27 -1.37 7.02 -13.47
CA PRO A 27 -2.50 7.27 -12.56
C PRO A 27 -2.46 6.22 -11.46
N ALA A 28 -2.40 6.67 -10.21
CA ALA A 28 -2.26 5.80 -9.04
C ALA A 28 -3.46 4.84 -9.03
N ASP A 29 -3.23 3.58 -9.38
CA ASP A 29 -4.23 2.53 -9.22
C ASP A 29 -4.39 2.31 -7.71
N PRO A 30 -5.53 2.69 -7.09
CA PRO A 30 -5.73 2.54 -5.65
C PRO A 30 -5.57 1.08 -5.21
N GLN A 31 -5.84 0.12 -6.10
CA GLN A 31 -5.69 -1.29 -5.84
C GLN A 31 -4.23 -1.76 -5.90
N ALA A 32 -3.37 -1.11 -6.69
CA ALA A 32 -1.93 -1.35 -6.65
C ALA A 32 -1.32 -0.81 -5.36
N GLU A 33 -1.67 0.42 -4.97
CA GLU A 33 -1.19 1.02 -3.72
C GLU A 33 -1.61 0.22 -2.48
N LEU A 34 -2.85 -0.30 -2.48
CA LEU A 34 -3.33 -1.13 -1.39
C LEU A 34 -2.61 -2.48 -1.33
N ARG A 35 -2.29 -3.10 -2.47
CA ARG A 35 -1.49 -4.33 -2.52
C ARG A 35 -0.07 -4.11 -1.99
N GLU A 36 0.56 -2.99 -2.37
CA GLU A 36 1.88 -2.60 -1.84
C GLU A 36 1.83 -2.36 -0.32
N LEU A 37 0.78 -1.67 0.17
CA LEU A 37 0.56 -1.47 1.60
C LEU A 37 0.45 -2.82 2.33
N VAL A 38 -0.37 -3.74 1.82
CA VAL A 38 -0.53 -5.08 2.43
C VAL A 38 0.82 -5.80 2.51
N GLY A 39 1.64 -5.76 1.45
CA GLY A 39 2.98 -6.34 1.45
C GLY A 39 3.90 -5.70 2.51
N ALA A 40 3.88 -4.38 2.62
CA ALA A 40 4.67 -3.65 3.62
C ALA A 40 4.22 -3.95 5.06
N VAL A 41 2.91 -4.06 5.30
CA VAL A 41 2.36 -4.43 6.62
C VAL A 41 2.73 -5.86 6.98
N GLN A 42 2.72 -6.80 6.04
CA GLN A 42 3.20 -8.17 6.31
C GLN A 42 4.67 -8.21 6.72
N ALA A 43 5.53 -7.41 6.10
CA ALA A 43 6.93 -7.27 6.51
C ALA A 43 7.09 -6.62 7.91
N LEU A 44 6.17 -5.72 8.26
CA LEU A 44 6.12 -5.07 9.56
C LEU A 44 5.70 -6.02 10.69
N ARG A 45 4.83 -7.02 10.41
CA ARG A 45 4.40 -8.03 11.39
C ARG A 45 5.56 -8.76 12.06
N GLY A 46 6.66 -8.98 11.34
CA GLY A 46 7.87 -9.60 11.89
C GLY A 46 8.67 -8.70 12.85
N GLN A 47 8.33 -7.42 12.91
CA GLN A 47 9.09 -6.38 13.62
C GLN A 47 8.32 -5.75 14.79
N VAL A 48 7.05 -6.14 15.01
CA VAL A 48 6.20 -5.62 16.08
C VAL A 48 5.88 -6.70 17.14
N PRO A 49 5.59 -6.31 18.40
CA PRO A 49 5.10 -7.19 19.46
C PRO A 49 3.81 -7.93 19.08
N ALA A 50 3.50 -9.03 19.76
CA ALA A 50 2.34 -9.87 19.42
C ALA A 50 1.00 -9.11 19.48
N GLU A 51 0.82 -8.26 20.49
CA GLU A 51 -0.37 -7.40 20.64
C GLU A 51 -0.61 -6.50 19.43
N ASP A 52 0.46 -5.90 18.89
CA ASP A 52 0.40 -5.05 17.71
C ASP A 52 0.17 -5.85 16.43
N ARG A 53 0.66 -7.09 16.35
CA ARG A 53 0.40 -7.98 15.21
C ARG A 53 -1.08 -8.30 15.08
N GLU A 54 -1.76 -8.56 16.19
CA GLU A 54 -3.20 -8.83 16.20
C GLU A 54 -3.98 -7.64 15.62
N VAL A 55 -3.62 -6.41 16.01
CA VAL A 55 -4.22 -5.19 15.47
C VAL A 55 -3.97 -5.04 13.96
N LEU A 56 -2.77 -5.38 13.48
CA LEU A 56 -2.46 -5.38 12.05
C LEU A 56 -3.27 -6.44 11.30
N ASP A 57 -3.41 -7.63 11.86
CA ASP A 57 -4.14 -8.75 11.24
C ASP A 57 -5.63 -8.45 11.13
N GLU A 58 -6.26 -7.97 12.20
CA GLU A 58 -7.66 -7.53 12.18
C GLU A 58 -7.89 -6.42 11.16
N SER A 59 -6.95 -5.48 11.06
CA SER A 59 -7.03 -4.37 10.11
C SER A 59 -6.88 -4.85 8.66
N LEU A 60 -5.99 -5.81 8.40
CA LEU A 60 -5.82 -6.43 7.08
C LEU A 60 -7.05 -7.26 6.68
N GLU A 61 -7.65 -8.00 7.61
CA GLU A 61 -8.89 -8.75 7.38
C GLU A 61 -10.06 -7.81 7.05
N ALA A 62 -10.19 -6.70 7.77
CA ALA A 62 -11.21 -5.68 7.52
C ALA A 62 -11.10 -5.01 6.14
N ILE A 63 -9.90 -4.93 5.57
CA ILE A 63 -9.64 -4.40 4.23
C ILE A 63 -10.04 -5.40 3.13
N GLY A 64 -10.26 -6.68 3.44
CA GLY A 64 -11.03 -7.60 2.62
C GLY A 64 -10.70 -7.63 1.12
N GLY A 65 -9.41 -7.72 0.76
CA GLY A 65 -8.97 -7.78 -0.66
C GLY A 65 -9.12 -6.47 -1.45
N GLY A 66 -9.71 -5.42 -0.87
CA GLY A 66 -9.47 -4.03 -1.25
C GLY A 66 -10.51 -3.32 -2.12
N THR A 67 -11.47 -4.02 -2.72
CA THR A 67 -12.42 -3.38 -3.67
C THR A 67 -13.83 -3.20 -3.14
N ASP A 68 -14.27 -3.99 -2.14
CA ASP A 68 -15.65 -3.94 -1.62
C ASP A 68 -15.74 -3.42 -0.17
N THR A 69 -14.64 -2.97 0.41
CA THR A 69 -14.64 -2.48 1.79
C THR A 69 -15.30 -1.11 1.88
N PRO A 70 -16.29 -0.91 2.77
CA PRO A 70 -16.91 0.39 2.96
C PRO A 70 -15.87 1.47 3.33
N PRO A 71 -15.94 2.69 2.76
CA PRO A 71 -15.00 3.78 3.08
C PRO A 71 -14.77 4.05 4.58
N PRO A 72 -15.77 4.00 5.49
CA PRO A 72 -15.50 4.16 6.92
C PRO A 72 -14.69 3.00 7.53
N VAL A 73 -14.89 1.77 7.06
CA VAL A 73 -14.15 0.58 7.52
C VAL A 73 -12.71 0.65 7.04
N LEU A 74 -12.51 0.97 5.75
CA LEU A 74 -11.19 1.17 5.15
C LEU A 74 -10.40 2.25 5.90
N ARG A 75 -10.99 3.43 6.13
CA ARG A 75 -10.34 4.52 6.87
C ARG A 75 -9.93 4.13 8.28
N ARG A 76 -10.78 3.37 8.99
CA ARG A 76 -10.47 2.88 10.35
C ARG A 76 -9.29 1.91 10.31
N ALA A 77 -9.32 0.93 9.42
CA ALA A 77 -8.24 -0.05 9.28
C ALA A 77 -6.90 0.62 8.92
N LEU A 78 -6.91 1.56 7.97
CA LEU A 78 -5.74 2.34 7.58
C LEU A 78 -5.16 3.15 8.76
N ARG A 79 -6.01 3.79 9.57
CA ARG A 79 -5.56 4.53 10.76
C ARG A 79 -4.95 3.62 11.82
N ASN A 80 -5.53 2.44 12.05
CA ASN A 80 -4.96 1.46 12.97
C ASN A 80 -3.57 0.99 12.51
N ILE A 81 -3.43 0.65 11.23
CA ILE A 81 -2.15 0.27 10.62
C ILE A 81 -1.11 1.38 10.78
N SER A 82 -1.49 2.63 10.50
CA SER A 82 -0.60 3.79 10.67
C SER A 82 -0.18 3.99 12.13
N GLY A 83 -1.12 3.82 13.07
CA GLY A 83 -0.85 3.86 14.50
C GLY A 83 0.21 2.85 14.93
N VAL A 84 0.02 1.57 14.59
CA VAL A 84 0.99 0.51 14.91
C VAL A 84 2.34 0.76 14.19
N ALA A 85 2.31 1.15 12.92
CA ALA A 85 3.53 1.45 12.17
C ALA A 85 4.33 2.62 12.76
N SER A 86 3.66 3.59 13.38
CA SER A 86 4.34 4.71 14.04
C SER A 86 5.13 4.30 15.30
N LEU A 87 4.85 3.13 15.88
CA LEU A 87 5.54 2.63 17.07
C LEU A 87 6.92 2.04 16.77
N VAL A 88 7.22 1.76 15.50
CA VAL A 88 8.48 1.15 15.08
C VAL A 88 9.21 2.02 14.04
N THR A 89 10.52 2.15 14.19
CA THR A 89 11.35 3.01 13.31
C THR A 89 11.26 2.58 11.84
N ALA A 90 11.08 1.27 11.57
CA ALA A 90 10.92 0.73 10.22
C ALA A 90 9.53 0.97 9.62
N GLY A 91 8.56 1.49 10.38
CA GLY A 91 7.17 1.68 9.93
C GLY A 91 6.91 3.00 9.20
N ALA A 92 7.88 3.92 9.12
CA ALA A 92 7.73 5.19 8.42
C ALA A 92 7.24 5.06 6.95
N PRO A 93 7.73 4.10 6.13
CA PRO A 93 7.22 3.90 4.77
C PRO A 93 5.75 3.45 4.73
N VAL A 94 5.29 2.69 5.74
CA VAL A 94 3.91 2.24 5.87
C VAL A 94 3.00 3.42 6.19
N VAL A 95 3.40 4.27 7.14
CA VAL A 95 2.68 5.50 7.51
C VAL A 95 2.48 6.41 6.31
N GLU A 96 3.53 6.61 5.50
CA GLU A 96 3.47 7.45 4.30
C GLU A 96 2.55 6.86 3.22
N SER A 97 2.57 5.53 3.05
CA SER A 97 1.70 4.85 2.10
C SER A 97 0.22 4.94 2.50
N VAL A 98 -0.07 4.77 3.80
CA VAL A 98 -1.42 4.98 4.34
C VAL A 98 -1.89 6.41 4.07
N ARG A 99 -1.04 7.41 4.28
CA ARG A 99 -1.40 8.81 4.07
C ARG A 99 -1.81 9.08 2.62
N ARG A 100 -1.04 8.59 1.64
CA ARG A 100 -1.35 8.73 0.21
C ARG A 100 -2.70 8.08 -0.14
N ILE A 101 -2.98 6.89 0.38
CA ILE A 101 -4.26 6.21 0.15
C ILE A 101 -5.42 6.99 0.80
N LEU A 102 -5.22 7.56 1.98
CA LEU A 102 -6.23 8.40 2.63
C LEU A 102 -6.50 9.69 1.84
N ASP A 103 -5.47 10.29 1.26
CA ASP A 103 -5.60 11.48 0.43
C ASP A 103 -6.31 11.18 -0.90
N SER A 104 -6.06 10.00 -1.50
CA SER A 104 -6.68 9.59 -2.76
C SER A 104 -8.16 9.23 -2.63
N ILE A 105 -8.61 8.68 -1.50
CA ILE A 105 -10.05 8.39 -1.27
C ILE A 105 -10.86 9.60 -0.79
N ASN A 106 -10.20 10.69 -0.41
CA ASN A 106 -10.86 11.93 0.03
C ASN A 106 -10.88 13.02 -1.06
N SER A 107 -10.19 12.83 -2.19
CA SER A 107 -10.26 13.69 -3.40
C SER A 107 -11.35 13.24 -4.35
#